data_AF-A0A8T0DKD9-F1
#
_entry.id   AF-A0A8T0DKD9-F1
#
_cell.length_a   1.000
_cell.length_b   1.000
_cell.length_c   1.000
_cell.angle_alpha   90.00
_cell.angle_beta   90.00
_cell.angle_gamma   90.00
#
_symmetry.space_group_name_H-M   'P 1'
#
loop_
_entity.id
_entity.type
_entity.pdbx_description
1 polymer ?
#
loop_
_entity_poly.entity_id
_entity_poly.type
_entity_poly.pdbx_seq_one_letter_code
_entity_poly.pdbx_strand_id
1 'polypeptide(L)'
;FRFESTRLEQEARGRLERQEILGETEVEKNKKNLLKMQTTVTALASTGEARAKVLAQAESERIREPSAVEQSKLHVEEKRIRTEAELQRMERIRQLELSHMEARHALELKLQQTQAQMEASKFSRMVKAVSQHTLGLMATAGAEHDVQMLLALGLRSTLITDGSAPINLFTTAAGLLGHV
;
A
#
# COMPACT_ATOMS: atom_id res chain seq x y z
N PHE A 1 14.68 9.60 -120.91
CA PHE A 1 15.57 10.14 -119.84
C PHE A 1 14.82 10.75 -118.65
N ARG A 2 14.09 11.88 -118.75
CA ARG A 2 13.42 12.47 -117.56
C ARG A 2 12.32 11.58 -116.94
N PHE A 3 11.45 10.96 -117.75
CA PHE A 3 10.35 10.12 -117.26
C PHE A 3 10.78 8.79 -116.61
N GLU A 4 11.86 8.17 -117.11
CA GLU A 4 12.42 6.96 -116.49
C GLU A 4 13.12 7.28 -115.17
N SER A 5 13.82 8.42 -115.10
CA SER A 5 14.44 8.90 -113.86
C SER A 5 13.39 9.17 -112.77
N THR A 6 12.26 9.80 -113.11
CA THR A 6 11.18 10.05 -112.15
C THR A 6 10.49 8.78 -111.67
N ARG A 7 10.37 7.76 -112.53
CA ARG A 7 9.80 6.45 -112.14
C ARG A 7 10.73 5.70 -111.18
N LEU A 8 12.03 5.67 -111.51
CA LEU A 8 13.05 5.04 -110.67
C LEU A 8 13.17 5.75 -109.30
N GLU A 9 13.08 7.07 -109.28
CA GLU A 9 13.07 7.85 -108.04
C GLU A 9 11.84 7.54 -107.18
N GLN A 10 10.65 7.44 -107.77
CA GLN A 10 9.43 7.08 -107.04
C GLN A 10 9.48 5.64 -106.51
N GLU A 11 10.01 4.69 -107.28
CA GLU A 11 10.22 3.32 -106.83
C GLU A 11 11.23 3.23 -105.69
N ALA A 12 12.32 4.00 -105.74
CA ALA A 12 13.32 4.08 -104.68
C ALA A 12 12.72 4.70 -103.39
N ARG A 13 11.95 5.81 -103.52
CA ARG A 13 11.23 6.42 -102.40
C ARG A 13 10.23 5.46 -101.77
N GLY A 14 9.39 4.80 -102.56
CA GLY A 14 8.43 3.82 -102.03
C GLY A 14 9.07 2.54 -101.46
N ARG A 15 10.33 2.21 -101.83
CA ARG A 15 11.10 1.16 -101.15
C ARG A 15 11.67 1.66 -99.83
N LEU A 16 12.18 2.89 -99.79
CA LEU A 16 12.71 3.53 -98.59
C LEU A 16 11.61 3.75 -97.55
N GLU A 17 10.44 4.29 -97.92
CA GLU A 17 9.29 4.43 -97.03
C GLU A 17 8.83 3.08 -96.46
N ARG A 18 8.83 2.02 -97.28
CA ARG A 18 8.53 0.67 -96.78
C ARG A 18 9.60 0.16 -95.81
N GLN A 19 10.87 0.44 -96.04
CA GLN A 19 11.95 0.08 -95.13
C GLN A 19 11.86 0.86 -93.81
N GLU A 20 11.51 2.15 -93.86
CA GLU A 20 11.28 2.99 -92.69
C GLU A 20 10.09 2.46 -91.87
N ILE A 21 8.95 2.19 -92.50
CA ILE A 21 7.77 1.61 -91.83
C ILE A 21 8.12 0.26 -91.20
N LEU A 22 8.85 -0.61 -91.92
CA LEU A 22 9.27 -1.90 -91.37
C LEU A 22 10.19 -1.70 -90.15
N GLY A 23 11.16 -0.81 -90.22
CA GLY A 23 12.04 -0.47 -89.10
C GLY A 23 11.28 0.08 -87.90
N GLU A 24 10.36 1.03 -88.11
CA GLU A 24 9.50 1.58 -87.07
C GLU A 24 8.62 0.50 -86.43
N THR A 25 8.08 -0.43 -87.23
CA THR A 25 7.26 -1.52 -86.69
C THR A 25 8.07 -2.49 -85.83
N GLU A 26 9.35 -2.73 -86.17
CA GLU A 26 10.24 -3.55 -85.35
C GLU A 26 10.63 -2.84 -84.04
N VAL A 27 10.90 -1.53 -84.10
CA VAL A 27 11.13 -0.69 -82.92
C VAL A 27 9.92 -0.71 -81.99
N GLU A 28 8.71 -0.50 -82.52
CA GLU A 28 7.48 -0.51 -81.71
C GLU A 28 7.16 -1.90 -81.14
N LYS A 29 7.45 -2.99 -81.86
CA LYS A 29 7.37 -4.36 -81.31
C LYS A 29 8.31 -4.55 -80.13
N ASN A 30 9.56 -4.11 -80.25
CA ASN A 30 10.56 -4.20 -79.19
C ASN A 30 10.18 -3.34 -77.98
N LYS A 31 9.68 -2.11 -78.21
CA LYS A 31 9.18 -1.22 -77.17
C LYS A 31 7.99 -1.79 -76.42
N LYS A 32 7.04 -2.41 -77.12
CA LYS A 32 5.91 -3.11 -76.51
C LYS A 32 6.39 -4.25 -75.61
N ASN A 33 7.38 -5.03 -76.04
CA ASN A 33 7.94 -6.12 -75.22
C ASN A 33 8.67 -5.60 -74.00
N LEU A 34 9.47 -4.53 -74.15
CA LEU A 34 10.15 -3.88 -73.03
C LEU A 34 9.13 -3.36 -72.00
N LEU A 35 8.07 -2.69 -72.43
CA LEU A 35 7.01 -2.18 -71.55
C LEU A 35 6.31 -3.32 -70.80
N LYS A 36 5.98 -4.42 -71.48
CA LYS A 36 5.42 -5.61 -70.83
C LYS A 36 6.36 -6.14 -69.75
N MET A 37 7.65 -6.31 -70.08
CA MET A 37 8.64 -6.75 -69.10
C MET A 37 8.74 -5.80 -67.92
N GLN A 38 8.80 -4.48 -68.16
CA GLN A 38 8.80 -3.47 -67.10
C GLN A 38 7.58 -3.57 -66.21
N THR A 39 6.37 -3.70 -66.77
CA THR A 39 5.15 -3.86 -65.96
C THR A 39 5.15 -5.14 -65.13
N THR A 40 5.70 -6.25 -65.66
CA THR A 40 5.81 -7.49 -64.89
C THR A 40 6.84 -7.38 -63.78
N VAL A 41 7.97 -6.69 -64.02
CA VAL A 41 9.00 -6.46 -63.01
C VAL A 41 8.50 -5.52 -61.93
N THR A 42 7.80 -4.44 -62.26
CA THR A 42 7.25 -3.52 -61.26
C THR A 42 6.16 -4.17 -60.42
N ALA A 43 5.27 -4.97 -61.02
CA ALA A 43 4.29 -5.76 -60.29
C ALA A 43 4.96 -6.79 -59.37
N LEU A 44 5.99 -7.50 -59.86
CA LEU A 44 6.75 -8.46 -59.05
C LEU A 44 7.51 -7.77 -57.90
N ALA A 45 8.14 -6.63 -58.16
CA ALA A 45 8.86 -5.86 -57.14
C ALA A 45 7.90 -5.35 -56.06
N SER A 46 6.76 -4.78 -56.45
CA SER A 46 5.75 -4.27 -55.52
C SER A 46 5.15 -5.39 -54.66
N THR A 47 4.83 -6.54 -55.26
CA THR A 47 4.34 -7.70 -54.50
C THR A 47 5.42 -8.32 -53.61
N GLY A 48 6.68 -8.33 -54.07
CA GLY A 48 7.83 -8.77 -53.29
C GLY A 48 8.06 -7.90 -52.05
N GLU A 49 8.00 -6.57 -52.21
CA GLU A 49 8.13 -5.61 -51.12
C GLU A 49 7.00 -5.76 -50.10
N ALA A 50 5.74 -5.81 -50.56
CA ALA A 50 4.59 -5.99 -49.69
C ALA A 50 4.67 -7.31 -48.91
N ARG A 51 5.06 -8.41 -49.59
CA ARG A 51 5.21 -9.72 -48.96
C ARG A 51 6.35 -9.72 -47.95
N ALA A 52 7.50 -9.14 -48.28
CA ALA A 52 8.63 -9.06 -47.37
C ALA A 52 8.28 -8.27 -46.10
N LYS A 53 7.55 -7.16 -46.25
CA LYS A 53 7.09 -6.34 -45.12
C LYS A 53 6.13 -7.10 -44.21
N VAL A 54 5.13 -7.78 -44.77
CA VAL A 54 4.17 -8.56 -43.97
C VAL A 54 4.87 -9.74 -43.27
N LEU A 55 5.78 -10.43 -43.95
CA LEU A 55 6.53 -11.54 -43.34
C LEU A 55 7.45 -11.03 -42.22
N ALA A 56 8.13 -9.91 -42.41
CA ALA A 56 8.98 -9.30 -41.38
C ALA A 56 8.15 -8.88 -40.15
N GLN A 57 6.95 -8.33 -40.37
CA GLN A 57 6.03 -7.99 -39.29
C GLN A 57 5.53 -9.24 -38.55
N ALA A 58 5.10 -10.27 -39.29
CA ALA A 58 4.63 -11.52 -38.70
C ALA A 58 5.72 -12.23 -37.88
N GLU A 59 6.97 -12.26 -38.38
CA GLU A 59 8.08 -12.87 -37.63
C GLU A 59 8.44 -12.04 -36.38
N SER A 60 8.39 -10.71 -36.48
CA SER A 60 8.58 -9.82 -35.33
C SER A 60 7.54 -10.09 -34.23
N GLU A 61 6.26 -10.21 -34.61
CA GLU A 61 5.18 -10.56 -33.69
C GLU A 61 5.37 -11.97 -33.11
N ARG A 62 5.73 -12.95 -33.94
CA ARG A 62 6.01 -14.32 -33.53
C ARG A 62 7.11 -14.41 -32.48
N ILE A 63 8.10 -13.52 -32.53
CA ILE A 63 9.18 -13.45 -31.52
C ILE A 63 8.73 -12.66 -30.29
N ARG A 64 7.99 -11.56 -30.49
CA ARG A 64 7.60 -10.64 -29.42
C ARG A 64 6.56 -11.23 -28.48
N GLU A 65 5.57 -11.95 -28.99
CA GLU A 65 4.51 -12.57 -28.19
C GLU A 65 5.03 -13.53 -27.12
N PRO A 66 5.82 -14.58 -27.43
CA PRO A 66 6.34 -15.49 -26.42
C PRO A 66 7.27 -14.77 -25.45
N SER A 67 8.10 -13.84 -25.94
CA SER A 67 8.98 -13.04 -25.08
C SER A 67 8.19 -12.20 -24.07
N ALA A 68 7.07 -11.59 -24.48
CA ALA A 68 6.21 -10.81 -23.59
C ALA A 68 5.52 -11.70 -22.52
N VAL A 69 5.12 -12.92 -22.90
CA VAL A 69 4.58 -13.91 -21.97
C VAL A 69 5.65 -14.35 -20.96
N GLU A 70 6.86 -14.66 -21.42
CA GLU A 70 7.98 -15.03 -20.55
C GLU A 70 8.37 -13.89 -19.59
N GLN A 71 8.48 -12.66 -20.09
CA GLN A 71 8.73 -11.49 -19.25
C GLN A 71 7.65 -11.31 -18.19
N SER A 72 6.38 -11.50 -18.56
CA SER A 72 5.27 -11.42 -17.61
C SER A 72 5.35 -12.51 -16.54
N LYS A 73 5.71 -13.75 -16.91
CA LYS A 73 5.92 -14.85 -15.96
C LYS A 73 7.08 -14.55 -15.01
N LEU A 74 8.22 -14.11 -15.52
CA LEU A 74 9.38 -13.73 -14.72
C LEU A 74 9.05 -12.59 -13.76
N HIS A 75 8.28 -11.59 -14.20
CA HIS A 75 7.87 -10.49 -13.35
C HIS A 75 6.92 -10.92 -12.22
N VAL A 76 5.99 -11.85 -12.50
CA VAL A 76 5.13 -12.44 -11.46
C VAL A 76 5.95 -13.22 -10.44
N GLU A 77 6.93 -14.01 -10.89
CA GLU A 77 7.83 -14.76 -10.02
C GLU A 77 8.73 -13.85 -9.18
N GLU A 78 9.32 -12.81 -9.77
CA GLU A 78 10.09 -11.77 -9.07
C GLU A 78 9.25 -11.14 -7.96
N LYS A 79 8.02 -10.73 -8.31
CA LYS A 79 7.10 -10.11 -7.36
C LYS A 79 6.73 -11.08 -6.24
N ARG A 80 6.46 -12.34 -6.55
CA ARG A 80 6.16 -13.38 -5.55
C ARG A 80 7.33 -13.55 -4.58
N ILE A 81 8.54 -13.77 -5.09
CA ILE A 81 9.76 -13.96 -4.28
C ILE A 81 9.99 -12.73 -3.39
N ARG A 82 9.84 -11.53 -3.94
CA ARG A 82 9.99 -10.28 -3.18
C ARG A 82 8.97 -10.17 -2.07
N THR A 83 7.69 -10.41 -2.36
CA THR A 83 6.62 -10.33 -1.35
C THR A 83 6.78 -11.39 -0.25
N GLU A 84 7.23 -12.58 -0.60
CA GLU A 84 7.48 -13.66 0.35
C GLU A 84 8.67 -13.35 1.26
N ALA A 85 9.77 -12.84 0.69
CA ALA A 85 10.92 -12.40 1.47
C ALA A 85 10.59 -11.22 2.40
N GLU A 86 9.79 -10.27 1.93
CA GLU A 86 9.30 -9.15 2.75
C GLU A 86 8.40 -9.64 3.89
N LEU A 87 7.49 -10.58 3.62
CA LEU A 87 6.63 -11.19 4.63
C LEU A 87 7.45 -11.93 5.70
N GLN A 88 8.38 -12.80 5.29
CA GLN A 88 9.27 -13.52 6.22
C GLN A 88 10.12 -12.58 7.06
N ARG A 89 10.53 -11.43 6.51
CA ARG A 89 11.25 -10.40 7.27
C ARG A 89 10.34 -9.76 8.32
N MET A 90 9.12 -9.38 7.92
CA MET A 90 8.15 -8.76 8.82
C MET A 90 7.74 -9.71 9.96
N GLU A 91 7.50 -10.99 9.65
CA GLU A 91 7.17 -12.00 10.66
C GLU A 91 8.28 -12.15 11.69
N ARG A 92 9.54 -12.25 11.26
CA ARG A 92 10.69 -12.35 12.17
C ARG A 92 10.84 -11.12 13.07
N ILE A 93 10.69 -9.92 12.51
CA ILE A 93 10.72 -8.67 13.29
C ILE A 93 9.59 -8.68 14.33
N ARG A 94 8.38 -9.03 13.91
CA ARG A 94 7.22 -9.00 14.79
C ARG A 94 7.29 -10.05 15.89
N GLN A 95 7.81 -11.25 15.59
CA GLN A 95 8.08 -12.27 16.60
C GLN A 95 9.11 -11.79 17.63
N LEU A 96 10.19 -11.13 17.18
CA LEU A 96 11.18 -10.56 18.07
C LEU A 96 10.59 -9.46 18.95
N GLU A 97 9.80 -8.54 18.37
CA GLU A 97 9.11 -7.47 19.10
C GLU A 97 8.15 -8.02 20.15
N LEU A 98 7.34 -9.03 19.80
CA LEU A 98 6.43 -9.68 20.73
C LEU A 98 7.20 -10.32 21.89
N SER A 99 8.25 -11.10 21.60
CA SER A 99 9.06 -11.73 22.65
C SER A 99 9.72 -10.71 23.58
N HIS A 100 10.20 -9.59 23.03
CA HIS A 100 10.77 -8.50 23.82
C HIS A 100 9.72 -7.78 24.66
N MET A 101 8.52 -7.53 24.13
CA MET A 101 7.42 -6.94 24.89
C MET A 101 6.95 -7.86 26.03
N GLU A 102 6.81 -9.16 25.77
CA GLU A 102 6.48 -10.16 26.79
C GLU A 102 7.52 -10.16 27.91
N ALA A 103 8.82 -10.19 27.57
CA ALA A 103 9.90 -10.14 28.54
C ALA A 103 9.90 -8.84 29.36
N ARG A 104 9.62 -7.70 28.72
CA ARG A 104 9.47 -6.41 29.41
C ARG A 104 8.30 -6.39 30.37
N HIS A 105 7.12 -6.84 29.93
CA HIS A 105 5.94 -6.88 30.79
C HIS A 105 6.11 -7.86 31.95
N ALA A 106 6.75 -9.01 31.73
CA ALA A 106 7.07 -9.93 32.81
C ALA A 106 7.98 -9.28 33.86
N LEU A 107 8.98 -8.50 33.43
CA LEU A 107 9.86 -7.76 34.33
C LEU A 107 9.13 -6.64 35.07
N GLU A 108 8.26 -5.89 34.38
CA GLU A 108 7.44 -4.82 34.97
C GLU A 108 6.47 -5.36 36.03
N LEU A 109 5.79 -6.47 35.74
CA LEU A 109 4.91 -7.14 36.70
C LEU A 109 5.69 -7.58 37.95
N LYS A 110 6.87 -8.18 37.76
CA LYS A 110 7.73 -8.58 38.88
C LYS A 110 8.19 -7.37 39.70
N LEU A 111 8.57 -6.28 39.03
CA LEU A 111 8.94 -5.02 39.69
C LEU A 111 7.78 -4.49 40.53
N GLN A 112 6.58 -4.37 39.96
CA GLN A 112 5.39 -3.89 40.66
C GLN A 112 5.01 -4.78 41.84
N GLN A 113 5.04 -6.11 41.68
CA GLN A 113 4.77 -7.06 42.76
C GLN A 113 5.77 -6.90 43.92
N THR A 114 7.07 -6.81 43.62
CA THR A 114 8.09 -6.62 44.64
C THR A 114 7.99 -5.27 45.34
N GLN A 115 7.68 -4.20 44.59
CA GLN A 115 7.42 -2.88 45.16
C GLN A 115 6.20 -2.90 46.10
N ALA A 116 5.08 -3.45 45.65
CA ALA A 116 3.87 -3.58 46.48
C ALA A 116 4.12 -4.41 47.74
N GLN A 117 4.90 -5.50 47.64
CA GLN A 117 5.27 -6.32 48.80
C GLN A 117 6.18 -5.57 49.78
N MET A 118 7.14 -4.79 49.28
CA MET A 118 7.99 -3.94 50.11
C MET A 118 7.20 -2.83 50.79
N GLU A 119 6.25 -2.20 50.09
CA GLU A 119 5.38 -1.17 50.63
C GLU A 119 4.45 -1.73 51.71
N ALA A 120 3.80 -2.87 51.45
CA ALA A 120 2.99 -3.56 52.45
C ALA A 120 3.82 -3.93 53.69
N SER A 121 5.06 -4.41 53.50
CA SER A 121 5.97 -4.73 54.59
C SER A 121 6.44 -3.49 55.36
N LYS A 122 6.71 -2.38 54.66
CA LYS A 122 7.05 -1.08 55.26
C LYS A 122 5.87 -0.56 56.07
N PHE A 123 4.67 -0.56 55.50
CA PHE A 123 3.44 -0.11 56.16
C PHE A 123 3.14 -0.95 57.40
N SER A 124 3.22 -2.28 57.31
CA SER A 124 3.04 -3.17 58.45
C SER A 124 4.03 -2.86 59.59
N ARG A 125 5.30 -2.59 59.27
CA ARG A 125 6.31 -2.19 60.27
C ARG A 125 6.00 -0.83 60.90
N MET A 126 5.56 0.16 60.11
CA MET A 126 5.16 1.47 60.63
C MET A 126 3.96 1.36 61.57
N VAL A 127 2.91 0.62 61.19
CA VAL A 127 1.72 0.39 62.02
C VAL A 127 2.09 -0.33 63.33
N LYS A 128 2.96 -1.34 63.26
CA LYS A 128 3.46 -2.03 64.46
C LYS A 128 4.25 -1.12 65.39
N ALA A 129 5.07 -0.21 64.85
CA ALA A 129 5.88 0.71 65.64
C ALA A 129 5.04 1.79 66.35
N VAL A 130 4.00 2.32 65.70
CA VAL A 130 3.09 3.32 66.29
C VAL A 130 2.07 2.68 67.25
N SER A 131 1.78 1.39 67.08
CA SER A 131 0.74 0.61 67.75
C SER A 131 -0.69 0.95 67.28
N GLN A 132 -1.54 -0.08 67.19
CA GLN A 132 -2.95 0.07 66.79
C GLN A 132 -3.73 0.95 67.75
N HIS A 133 -3.39 0.91 69.04
CA HIS A 133 -4.04 1.72 70.06
C HIS A 133 -3.77 3.21 69.84
N THR A 134 -2.52 3.60 69.62
CA THR A 134 -2.16 5.00 69.34
C THR A 134 -2.79 5.51 68.04
N LEU A 135 -2.87 4.66 66.99
CA LEU A 135 -3.57 5.03 65.75
C LEU A 135 -5.07 5.26 65.97
N GLY A 136 -5.71 4.43 66.81
CA GLY A 136 -7.10 4.61 67.21
C GLY A 136 -7.30 5.93 67.94
N LEU A 137 -6.44 6.23 68.93
CA LEU A 137 -6.47 7.51 69.66
C LEU A 137 -6.22 8.70 68.73
N MET A 138 -5.30 8.60 67.77
CA MET A 138 -5.05 9.67 66.79
C MET A 138 -6.24 9.89 65.85
N ALA A 139 -6.96 8.83 65.48
CA ALA A 139 -8.15 8.93 64.64
C ALA A 139 -9.36 9.50 65.42
N THR A 140 -9.51 9.17 66.71
CA THR A 140 -10.59 9.67 67.56
C THR A 140 -10.29 11.01 68.23
N ALA A 141 -9.03 11.47 68.23
CA ALA A 141 -8.59 12.69 68.90
C ALA A 141 -9.38 13.94 68.51
N GLY A 142 -9.79 14.07 67.23
CA GLY A 142 -10.62 15.20 66.78
C GLY A 142 -12.03 15.16 67.38
N ALA A 143 -12.72 14.01 67.23
CA ALA A 143 -14.05 13.83 67.78
C ALA A 143 -14.08 13.90 69.32
N GLU A 144 -13.07 13.35 70.00
CA GLU A 144 -12.93 13.45 71.45
C GLU A 144 -12.66 14.89 71.90
N HIS A 145 -11.85 15.66 71.17
CA HIS A 145 -11.61 17.07 71.44
C HIS A 145 -12.89 17.90 71.26
N ASP A 146 -13.63 17.67 70.18
CA ASP A 146 -14.90 18.33 69.90
C ASP A 146 -15.95 18.02 71.00
N VAL A 147 -16.02 16.76 71.45
CA VAL A 147 -16.89 16.36 72.57
C VAL A 147 -16.44 16.99 73.89
N GLN A 148 -15.13 17.06 74.17
CA GLN A 148 -14.61 17.72 75.38
C GLN A 148 -14.87 19.23 75.36
N MET A 149 -14.74 19.89 74.21
CA MET A 149 -15.05 21.31 74.07
C MET A 149 -16.54 21.59 74.30
N LEU A 150 -17.43 20.76 73.75
CA LEU A 150 -18.88 20.86 74.01
C LEU A 150 -19.23 20.66 75.49
N LEU A 151 -18.56 19.73 76.18
CA LEU A 151 -18.70 19.54 77.63
C LEU A 151 -18.17 20.74 78.43
N ALA A 152 -17.03 21.32 78.03
CA ALA A 152 -16.41 22.48 78.68
C ALA A 152 -17.22 23.78 78.50
N LEU A 153 -17.92 23.92 77.37
CA LEU A 153 -18.91 24.97 77.13
C LEU A 153 -20.20 24.79 77.96
N GLY A 154 -20.27 23.75 78.80
CA GLY A 154 -21.37 23.51 79.72
C GLY A 154 -22.63 22.92 79.07
N LEU A 155 -22.54 22.44 77.83
CA LEU A 155 -23.65 21.79 77.11
C LEU A 155 -23.86 20.37 77.65
N ARG A 156 -24.38 20.27 78.87
CA ARG A 156 -24.90 19.02 79.42
C ARG A 156 -26.22 18.72 78.72
N SER A 157 -26.21 17.80 77.74
CA SER A 157 -27.39 17.10 77.20
C SER A 157 -28.70 17.83 77.48
N THR A 158 -28.92 18.97 76.82
CA THR A 158 -30.20 19.65 76.93
C THR A 158 -31.19 18.79 76.14
N LEU A 159 -31.98 18.01 76.87
CA LEU A 159 -33.17 17.34 76.37
C LEU A 159 -34.16 18.46 76.00
N ILE A 160 -34.06 19.00 74.79
CA ILE A 160 -35.05 19.96 74.30
C ILE A 160 -36.26 19.14 73.88
N THR A 161 -37.24 19.04 74.79
CA THR A 161 -38.52 18.40 74.53
C THR A 161 -39.47 19.44 73.93
N ASP A 162 -39.76 19.34 72.64
CA ASP A 162 -41.04 19.83 72.14
C ASP A 162 -41.97 18.62 72.00
N GLY A 163 -42.71 18.36 73.09
CA GLY A 163 -43.97 17.60 73.21
C GLY A 163 -44.20 16.23 72.57
N SER A 164 -43.46 15.77 71.56
CA SER A 164 -43.87 14.62 70.74
C SER A 164 -42.74 13.70 70.27
N ALA A 165 -41.46 14.11 70.33
CA ALA A 165 -40.34 13.20 70.08
C ALA A 165 -39.08 13.64 70.84
N PRO A 166 -38.49 12.80 71.71
CA PRO A 166 -37.23 13.13 72.37
C PRO A 166 -36.09 13.06 71.37
N ILE A 167 -35.56 14.21 70.94
CA ILE A 167 -34.33 14.27 70.15
C ILE A 167 -33.17 14.42 71.12
N ASN A 168 -32.40 13.34 71.29
CA ASN A 168 -31.17 13.40 72.04
C ASN A 168 -30.06 13.97 71.14
N LEU A 169 -29.72 15.25 71.36
CA LEU A 169 -28.69 15.97 70.59
C LEU A 169 -27.33 15.27 70.61
N PHE A 170 -27.06 14.42 71.61
CA PHE A 170 -25.83 13.63 71.69
C PHE A 170 -25.76 12.56 70.59
N THR A 171 -26.88 11.87 70.32
CA THR A 171 -26.97 10.86 69.25
C THR A 171 -27.14 11.47 67.86
N THR A 172 -27.77 12.66 67.77
CA THR A 172 -27.98 13.34 66.48
C THR A 172 -26.69 13.96 65.94
N ALA A 173 -25.82 14.50 66.80
CA ALA A 173 -24.50 14.99 66.40
C ALA A 173 -23.59 13.85 65.90
N ALA A 174 -23.62 12.69 66.56
CA ALA A 174 -22.90 11.50 66.10
C ALA A 174 -23.39 11.00 64.73
N GLY A 175 -24.69 11.11 64.43
CA GLY A 175 -25.26 10.78 63.12
C GLY A 175 -24.95 11.80 62.01
N LEU A 176 -24.68 13.07 62.37
CA LEU A 176 -24.34 14.13 61.42
C LEU A 176 -22.84 14.22 61.12
N LEU A 177 -21.99 13.80 62.07
CA LEU A 177 -20.53 13.74 61.91
C LEU A 177 -20.04 12.43 61.24
N GLY A 178 -20.93 11.48 60.97
CA GLY A 178 -20.63 10.18 60.33
C GLY A 178 -20.73 10.16 58.79
N HIS A 179 -20.79 11.32 58.13
CA HIS A 179 -20.76 11.40 56.67
C HIS A 179 -19.58 12.26 56.17
N VAL A 180 -18.39 11.65 56.21
CA VAL A 180 -17.36 11.68 55.14
C VAL A 180 -16.67 10.32 55.11
#